data_AF-A0A945L9Z9-F1
#
_entry.id   AF-A0A945L9Z9-F1
#
_cell.length_a   1.000
_cell.length_b   1.000
_cell.length_c   1.000
_cell.angle_alpha   90.00
_cell.angle_beta   90.00
_cell.angle_gamma   90.00
#
_symmetry.space_group_name_H-M   'P 1'
#
loop_
_entity.id
_entity.type
_entity.pdbx_description
1 polymer ?
#
loop_
_entity_poly.entity_id
_entity_poly.type
_entity_poly.pdbx_seq_one_letter_code
_entity_poly.pdbx_strand_id
1 'polypeptide(L)'
;MDGQVLWSFLIIFFMIVFFMVFFMVLMDLFSDKDMGGGSKAVWIIFLIFFTPITVFIYLIARGKSMAERRSAAEKAAEQAQKAYIQNAVGSVSPADQIASAKALLDAGTITDQEFAQLKTNALAQA
;
A
#
# COMPACT_ATOMS: atom_id res chain seq x y z
N MET A 1 43.40 21.74 9.58
CA MET A 1 43.16 20.41 9.00
C MET A 1 43.60 20.49 7.55
N ASP A 2 44.60 19.71 7.17
CA ASP A 2 45.12 19.73 5.81
C ASP A 2 44.02 19.29 4.84
N GLY A 3 43.91 19.94 3.67
CA GLY A 3 42.85 19.67 2.69
C GLY A 3 42.79 18.21 2.24
N GLN A 4 43.88 17.45 2.40
CA GLN A 4 43.96 16.01 2.15
C GLN A 4 43.04 15.18 3.04
N VAL A 5 42.82 15.61 4.30
CA VAL A 5 41.94 14.92 5.24
C VAL A 5 40.48 15.07 4.80
N LEU A 6 40.06 16.30 4.43
CA LEU A 6 38.72 16.55 3.88
C LEU A 6 38.48 15.79 2.57
N TRP A 7 39.49 15.76 1.68
CA TRP A 7 39.42 15.01 0.43
C TRP A 7 39.28 13.50 0.67
N SER A 8 40.02 12.96 1.65
CA SER A 8 39.94 11.55 2.04
C SER A 8 38.56 11.20 2.62
N PHE A 9 38.00 12.06 3.48
CA PHE A 9 36.64 11.90 3.99
C PHE A 9 35.60 11.90 2.86
N LEU A 10 35.76 12.78 1.86
CA LEU A 10 34.87 12.83 0.71
C LEU A 10 34.92 11.54 -0.11
N ILE A 11 36.12 11.03 -0.42
CA ILE A 11 36.27 9.74 -1.12
C ILE A 11 35.61 8.62 -0.33
N ILE A 12 35.91 8.51 0.97
CA ILE A 12 35.38 7.44 1.82
C ILE A 12 33.86 7.53 1.91
N PHE A 13 33.30 8.74 2.04
CA PHE A 13 31.86 8.94 2.04
C PHE A 13 31.22 8.43 0.75
N PHE A 14 31.73 8.84 -0.41
CA PHE A 14 31.21 8.37 -1.70
C PHE A 14 31.42 6.88 -1.92
N MET A 15 32.52 6.30 -1.42
CA MET A 15 32.77 4.86 -1.44
C MET A 15 31.72 4.09 -0.63
N ILE A 16 31.39 4.56 0.58
CA ILE A 16 30.35 3.94 1.42
C ILE A 16 28.99 4.02 0.72
N VAL A 17 28.61 5.20 0.21
CA VAL A 17 27.35 5.39 -0.53
C VAL A 17 27.30 4.49 -1.77
N PHE A 18 28.41 4.38 -2.51
CA PHE A 18 28.54 3.51 -3.67
C PHE A 18 28.27 2.05 -3.31
N PHE A 19 28.95 1.51 -2.28
CA PHE A 19 28.73 0.13 -1.85
C PHE A 19 27.32 -0.09 -1.31
N MET A 20 26.75 0.87 -0.58
CA MET A 20 25.38 0.80 -0.09
C MET A 20 24.38 0.66 -1.25
N VAL A 21 24.49 1.50 -2.27
CA VAL A 21 23.64 1.44 -3.46
C VAL A 21 23.88 0.14 -4.24
N PHE A 22 25.14 -0.27 -4.40
CA PHE A 22 25.50 -1.51 -5.08
C PHE A 22 24.84 -2.74 -4.44
N PHE A 23 24.95 -2.88 -3.11
CA PHE A 23 24.31 -3.99 -2.39
C PHE A 23 22.78 -3.90 -2.40
N MET A 24 22.21 -2.70 -2.36
CA MET A 24 20.76 -2.50 -2.46
C MET A 24 20.22 -2.99 -3.82
N VAL A 25 20.90 -2.65 -4.92
CA VAL A 25 20.52 -3.11 -6.26
C VAL A 25 20.70 -4.62 -6.39
N LEU A 26 21.77 -5.20 -5.84
CA LEU A 26 21.93 -6.66 -5.81
C LEU A 26 20.79 -7.34 -5.05
N MET A 27 20.44 -6.87 -3.86
CA MET A 27 19.33 -7.44 -3.08
C MET A 27 17.98 -7.31 -3.80
N ASP A 28 17.71 -6.19 -4.46
CA ASP A 28 16.51 -5.99 -5.28
C ASP A 28 16.49 -6.91 -6.51
N LEU A 29 17.65 -7.16 -7.12
CA LEU A 29 17.79 -8.11 -8.23
C LEU A 29 17.46 -9.55 -7.79
N PHE A 30 17.94 -9.96 -6.62
CA PHE A 30 17.71 -11.31 -6.10
C PHE A 30 16.31 -11.50 -5.52
N SER A 31 15.70 -10.47 -4.91
CA SER A 31 14.38 -10.54 -4.29
C SER A 31 13.22 -10.70 -5.30
N ASP A 32 13.45 -10.30 -6.55
CA ASP A 32 12.50 -10.49 -7.64
C ASP A 32 12.42 -11.98 -8.03
N LYS A 33 11.30 -12.61 -7.65
CA LYS A 33 11.02 -14.04 -7.91
C LYS A 33 10.49 -14.28 -9.32
N ASP A 34 10.00 -13.24 -9.99
CA ASP A 34 9.44 -13.33 -11.34
C ASP A 34 10.55 -13.23 -12.41
N MET A 35 11.75 -12.79 -12.00
CA MET A 35 12.90 -12.70 -12.89
C MET A 35 13.66 -14.03 -12.99
N GLY A 36 13.77 -14.56 -14.21
CA GLY A 36 14.57 -15.75 -14.52
C GLY A 36 16.08 -15.55 -14.28
N GLY A 37 16.78 -16.65 -13.95
CA GLY A 37 18.20 -16.62 -13.59
C GLY A 37 19.15 -16.06 -14.66
N GLY A 38 18.85 -16.27 -15.95
CA GLY A 38 19.62 -15.71 -17.06
C GLY A 38 19.59 -14.17 -17.09
N SER A 39 18.42 -13.58 -16.86
CA SER A 39 18.27 -12.12 -16.80
C SER A 39 19.04 -11.54 -15.60
N LYS A 40 19.04 -12.23 -14.45
CA LYS A 40 19.84 -11.83 -13.28
C LYS A 40 21.34 -11.82 -13.61
N ALA A 41 21.85 -12.82 -14.31
CA ALA A 41 23.25 -12.90 -14.70
C ALA A 41 23.68 -11.70 -15.59
N VAL A 42 22.86 -11.32 -16.56
CA VAL A 42 23.12 -10.15 -17.41
C VAL A 42 23.23 -8.86 -16.59
N TRP A 43 22.31 -8.64 -15.65
CA TRP A 43 22.34 -7.46 -14.78
C TRP A 43 23.58 -7.39 -13.89
N ILE A 44 24.03 -8.54 -13.37
CA ILE A 44 25.26 -8.61 -12.56
C ILE A 44 26.48 -8.23 -13.41
N ILE A 45 26.57 -8.73 -14.65
CA ILE A 45 27.66 -8.39 -15.56
C ILE A 45 27.68 -6.87 -15.82
N PHE A 46 26.52 -6.28 -16.16
CA PHE A 46 26.43 -4.83 -16.35
C PHE A 46 26.80 -4.05 -15.09
N LEU A 47 26.42 -4.51 -13.89
CA LEU A 47 26.73 -3.85 -12.62
C LEU A 47 28.23 -3.78 -12.33
N ILE A 48 28.97 -4.82 -12.70
CA ILE A 48 30.42 -4.93 -12.48
C ILE A 48 31.20 -4.04 -13.47
N PHE A 49 30.82 -4.04 -14.75
CA PHE A 49 31.62 -3.37 -15.79
C PHE A 49 31.22 -1.91 -16.06
N PHE A 50 29.97 -1.52 -15.75
CA PHE A 50 29.43 -0.21 -16.13
C PHE A 50 28.67 0.47 -14.99
N THR A 51 29.16 0.36 -13.75
CA THR A 51 28.39 0.68 -12.52
C THR A 51 27.59 1.99 -12.54
N PRO A 52 28.13 3.17 -12.92
CA PRO A 52 27.31 4.39 -12.93
C PRO A 52 26.20 4.34 -13.97
N ILE A 53 26.44 3.78 -15.15
CA ILE A 53 25.47 3.71 -16.27
C ILE A 53 24.42 2.63 -16.00
N THR A 54 24.85 1.49 -15.44
CA THR A 54 23.97 0.36 -15.14
C THR A 54 22.90 0.72 -14.12
N VAL A 55 23.23 1.55 -13.13
CA VAL A 55 22.23 2.03 -12.14
C VAL A 55 21.12 2.82 -12.83
N PHE A 56 21.43 3.69 -13.80
CA PHE A 56 20.40 4.42 -14.56
C PHE A 56 19.55 3.50 -15.45
N ILE A 57 20.18 2.58 -16.18
CA ILE A 57 19.46 1.62 -17.04
C ILE A 57 18.56 0.72 -16.18
N TYR A 58 19.03 0.31 -15.00
CA TYR A 58 18.26 -0.48 -14.04
C TYR A 58 17.00 0.26 -13.56
N LEU A 59 17.14 1.52 -13.16
CA LEU A 59 16.01 2.33 -12.71
C LEU A 59 14.97 2.53 -13.82
N ILE A 60 15.39 2.70 -15.07
CA ILE A 60 14.47 2.83 -16.22
C ILE A 60 13.78 1.50 -16.53
N ALA A 61 14.52 0.39 -16.54
CA ALA A 61 13.99 -0.93 -16.87
C ALA A 61 13.07 -1.49 -15.77
N ARG A 62 13.33 -1.19 -14.49
CA ARG A 62 12.61 -1.74 -13.33
C ARG A 62 11.74 -0.75 -12.57
N GLY A 63 11.76 0.55 -12.88
CA GLY A 63 10.93 1.56 -12.21
C GLY A 63 9.43 1.29 -12.31
N LYS A 64 9.00 0.54 -13.33
CA LYS A 64 7.59 0.22 -13.58
C LYS A 64 7.00 -0.79 -12.59
N SER A 65 7.80 -1.71 -12.03
CA SER A 65 7.28 -2.72 -11.08
C SER A 65 6.94 -2.13 -9.71
N MET A 66 7.45 -0.95 -9.37
CA MET A 66 7.08 -0.23 -8.15
C MET A 66 5.70 0.41 -8.24
N ALA A 67 5.32 0.92 -9.42
CA ALA A 67 4.01 1.52 -9.64
C ALA A 67 2.89 0.46 -9.62
N GLU A 68 3.12 -0.69 -10.27
CA GLU A 68 2.14 -1.78 -10.30
C GLU A 68 1.92 -2.40 -8.92
N ARG A 69 2.99 -2.66 -8.16
CA ARG A 69 2.89 -3.18 -6.78
C ARG A 69 2.21 -2.20 -5.81
N ARG A 70 2.46 -0.90 -5.97
CA ARG A 70 1.80 0.13 -5.15
C ARG A 70 0.30 0.22 -5.45
N SER A 71 -0.07 0.15 -6.73
CA SER A 71 -1.49 0.11 -7.12
C SER A 71 -2.22 -1.14 -6.64
N ALA A 72 -1.54 -2.30 -6.61
CA ALA A 72 -2.10 -3.54 -6.08
C ALA A 72 -2.27 -3.50 -4.57
N ALA A 73 -1.30 -2.94 -3.84
CA ALA A 73 -1.38 -2.75 -2.39
C ALA A 73 -2.47 -1.76 -1.98
N GLU A 74 -2.64 -0.65 -2.72
CA GLU A 74 -3.72 0.32 -2.51
C GLU A 74 -5.10 -0.32 -2.74
N LYS A 75 -5.26 -1.09 -3.82
CA LYS A 75 -6.50 -1.84 -4.08
C LYS A 75 -6.81 -2.88 -2.99
N ALA A 76 -5.80 -3.59 -2.49
CA ALA A 76 -5.98 -4.55 -1.41
C ALA A 76 -6.38 -3.87 -0.08
N ALA A 77 -5.79 -2.71 0.22
CA ALA A 77 -6.16 -1.91 1.39
C ALA A 77 -7.59 -1.37 1.29
N GLU A 78 -8.00 -0.85 0.13
CA GLU A 78 -9.38 -0.42 -0.11
C GLU A 78 -10.40 -1.56 0.05
N GLN A 79 -10.08 -2.76 -0.46
CA GLN A 79 -10.94 -3.94 -0.31
C GLN A 79 -11.05 -4.37 1.15
N ALA A 80 -9.94 -4.39 1.89
CA ALA A 80 -9.95 -4.71 3.32
C ALA A 80 -10.76 -3.69 4.14
N GLN A 81 -10.66 -2.40 3.79
CA GLN A 81 -11.41 -1.35 4.48
C GLN A 81 -12.91 -1.40 4.15
N LYS A 82 -13.29 -1.67 2.90
CA LYS A 82 -14.70 -1.91 2.52
C LYS A 82 -15.27 -3.12 3.24
N ALA A 83 -14.52 -4.22 3.33
CA ALA A 83 -14.95 -5.40 4.08
C ALA A 83 -15.11 -5.10 5.57
N TYR A 84 -14.22 -4.32 6.18
CA TYR A 84 -14.34 -3.91 7.57
C TYR A 84 -15.59 -3.03 7.81
N ILE A 85 -15.85 -2.05 6.95
CA ILE A 85 -17.04 -1.20 7.07
C ILE A 85 -18.31 -2.01 6.85
N GLN A 86 -18.35 -2.92 5.88
CA GLN A 86 -19.50 -3.80 5.65
C GLN A 86 -19.76 -4.73 6.84
N ASN A 87 -18.72 -5.25 7.49
CA ASN A 87 -18.89 -6.09 8.69
C ASN A 87 -19.20 -5.28 9.96
N ALA A 88 -18.69 -4.05 10.07
CA ALA A 88 -18.96 -3.17 11.21
C ALA A 88 -20.35 -2.52 11.13
N VAL A 89 -20.89 -2.32 9.93
CA VAL A 89 -22.25 -1.80 9.69
C VAL A 89 -23.27 -2.93 9.48
N GLY A 90 -22.81 -4.10 9.06
CA GLY A 90 -23.61 -5.28 8.79
C GLY A 90 -23.98 -6.06 10.04
N SER A 91 -24.79 -5.48 10.92
CA SER A 91 -25.69 -6.24 11.80
C SER A 91 -26.67 -5.34 12.58
N VAL A 92 -27.18 -4.24 12.02
CA VAL A 92 -28.39 -3.64 12.62
C VAL A 92 -29.57 -4.43 12.06
N SER A 93 -30.03 -5.40 12.84
CA SER A 93 -31.15 -6.24 12.40
C SER A 93 -32.38 -5.36 12.15
N PRO A 94 -33.29 -5.75 11.24
CA PRO A 94 -34.57 -5.07 11.07
C PRO A 94 -35.32 -4.86 12.39
N ALA A 95 -35.17 -5.80 13.33
CA ALA A 95 -35.73 -5.70 14.67
C ALA A 95 -35.08 -4.57 15.51
N ASP A 96 -33.76 -4.37 15.42
CA ASP A 96 -33.04 -3.29 16.12
C ASP A 96 -33.41 -1.90 15.56
N GLN A 97 -33.65 -1.81 14.25
CA GLN A 97 -34.15 -0.58 13.61
C GLN A 97 -35.56 -0.24 14.08
N ILE A 98 -36.45 -1.23 14.17
CA ILE A 98 -37.83 -1.06 14.68
C ILE A 98 -37.82 -0.69 16.17
N ALA A 99 -36.96 -1.31 16.97
CA ALA A 99 -36.81 -0.99 18.40
C ALA A 99 -36.31 0.45 18.61
N SER A 100 -35.35 0.89 17.80
CA SER A 100 -34.84 2.27 17.84
C SER A 100 -35.90 3.29 17.41
N ALA A 101 -36.67 2.98 16.35
CA ALA A 101 -37.79 3.82 15.92
C ALA A 101 -38.89 3.91 17.00
N LYS A 102 -39.13 2.83 17.76
CA LYS A 102 -40.09 2.83 18.87
C LYS A 102 -39.63 3.72 20.03
N ALA A 103 -38.35 3.69 20.36
CA ALA A 103 -37.78 4.58 21.39
C ALA A 103 -37.91 6.06 21.01
N LEU A 104 -37.76 6.41 19.72
CA LEU A 104 -37.96 7.78 19.24
C LEU A 104 -39.42 8.24 19.33
N LEU A 105 -40.37 7.32 19.08
CA LEU A 105 -41.80 7.59 19.24
C LEU A 105 -42.16 7.81 20.71
N ASP A 106 -41.63 6.97 21.61
CA ASP A 106 -41.86 7.09 23.05
C ASP A 106 -41.21 8.35 23.64
N ALA A 107 -40.10 8.81 23.06
CA ALA A 107 -39.48 10.09 23.37
C ALA A 107 -40.23 11.30 22.77
N GLY A 108 -41.31 11.08 21.99
CA GLY A 108 -42.06 12.13 21.31
C GLY A 108 -41.26 12.87 20.24
N THR A 109 -40.14 12.29 19.78
CA THR A 109 -39.27 12.89 18.75
C THR A 109 -39.81 12.67 17.34
N ILE A 110 -40.60 11.61 17.15
CA ILE A 110 -41.30 11.30 15.90
C ILE A 110 -42.78 11.02 16.18
N THR A 111 -43.60 11.13 15.15
CA THR A 111 -45.04 10.85 15.17
C THR A 111 -45.34 9.38 14.86
N ASP A 112 -46.55 8.93 15.21
CA ASP A 112 -47.02 7.57 14.90
C ASP A 112 -46.95 7.25 13.40
N GLN A 113 -47.21 8.25 12.55
CA GLN A 113 -47.15 8.11 11.10
C GLN A 113 -45.71 7.90 10.60
N GLU A 114 -44.74 8.63 11.16
CA GLU A 114 -43.32 8.48 10.85
C GLU A 114 -42.78 7.14 11.35
N PHE A 115 -43.21 6.70 12.53
CA PHE A 115 -42.87 5.37 13.04
C PHE A 115 -43.38 4.25 12.12
N ALA A 116 -44.62 4.34 11.62
CA ALA A 116 -45.18 3.36 10.70
C ALA A 116 -44.40 3.26 9.38
N GLN A 117 -43.91 4.39 8.86
CA GLN A 117 -43.05 4.43 7.67
C GLN A 117 -41.68 3.77 7.94
N LEU A 118 -41.04 4.09 9.06
CA LEU A 118 -39.75 3.50 9.45
C LEU A 118 -39.86 1.98 9.67
N LYS A 119 -40.93 1.53 10.32
CA LYS A 119 -41.21 0.10 10.51
C LYS A 119 -41.37 -0.64 9.17
N THR A 120 -42.08 -0.04 8.22
CA THR A 120 -42.28 -0.62 6.88
C THR A 120 -40.98 -0.72 6.11
N ASN A 121 -40.15 0.33 6.15
CA ASN A 121 -38.84 0.35 5.50
C ASN A 121 -37.87 -0.69 6.10
N ALA A 122 -37.85 -0.83 7.42
CA ALA A 122 -37.03 -1.84 8.09
C ALA A 122 -37.46 -3.27 7.73
N LEU A 123 -38.78 -3.54 7.69
CA LEU A 123 -39.32 -4.84 7.27
C LEU A 123 -39.09 -5.15 5.79
N ALA A 124 -38.98 -4.13 4.93
CA ALA A 124 -38.66 -4.30 3.52
C ALA A 124 -37.16 -4.57 3.26
N GLN A 125 -36.29 -4.26 4.22
CA GLN A 125 -34.85 -4.53 4.20
C GLN A 125 -34.47 -5.84 4.94
N ALA A 126 -35.47 -6.54 5.50
CA ALA A 126 -35.35 -7.86 6.14
C ALA A 126 -35.36 -8.99 5.10
#